data_AF-A0A2A2PRW1-F1
#
_entry.id   AF-A0A2A2PRW1-F1
#
_cell.length_a   1.000
_cell.length_b   1.000
_cell.length_c   1.000
_cell.angle_alpha   90.00
_cell.angle_beta   90.00
_cell.angle_gamma   90.00
#
_symmetry.space_group_name_H-M   'P 1'
#
loop_
_entity.id
_entity.type
_entity.pdbx_description
1 polymer ?
#
loop_
_entity_poly.entity_id
_entity_poly.type
_entity_poly.pdbx_seq_one_letter_code
_entity_poly.pdbx_strand_id
1 'polypeptide(L)'
;MNNVIPLKITGGFTRMENKLIEALMVVDLPGRELKVALYVARATIGFHVPEARIQATEISKATNIHPDVASKAISHLLKRRVLYRVGGARGDIGISDPSEWIFYDIKNECPNQTISSDSDHSARVVSIARQTKSDDSLLYTKKEPLVTVSTKQITAPQGAEPTQPEIKTEKPAALVSFDGEDFEVDATLITKWAEAYSPTDVEAEIKRAAAWASGSKPKKDWRRFLVNWLGREFKKNPSGASEAGVPVDKIIDLYHKVCPNLPAVTVASDKVLRSMIAERWNESPAHQSGQGFWLPFFQKANNRSQVFFRGANVAPRLEALVSRAVFREVSEAAQ
;
A
#
# COMPACT_ATOMS: atom_id res chain seq x y z
N MET A 1 -44.04 29.93 15.00
CA MET A 1 -43.17 29.41 16.09
C MET A 1 -41.75 29.40 15.56
N ASN A 2 -40.92 30.36 15.97
CA ASN A 2 -39.54 30.46 15.48
C ASN A 2 -38.65 29.48 16.27
N ASN A 3 -38.41 28.30 15.68
CA ASN A 3 -37.53 27.26 16.23
C ASN A 3 -36.03 27.58 16.00
N VAL A 4 -35.64 28.85 16.06
CA VAL A 4 -34.23 29.27 15.94
C VAL A 4 -33.74 29.60 17.33
N ILE A 5 -32.94 28.69 17.91
CA ILE A 5 -32.30 28.91 19.21
C ILE A 5 -31.06 29.78 18.95
N PRO A 6 -30.98 31.01 19.49
CA PRO A 6 -29.79 31.83 19.35
C PRO A 6 -28.61 31.18 20.08
N LEU A 7 -27.43 31.22 19.46
CA LEU A 7 -26.20 30.71 20.06
C LEU A 7 -25.88 31.48 21.35
N LYS A 8 -25.75 30.76 22.47
CA LYS A 8 -25.27 31.36 23.72
C LYS A 8 -23.75 31.55 23.64
N ILE A 9 -23.30 32.81 23.70
CA ILE A 9 -21.88 33.21 23.58
C ILE A 9 -21.07 32.88 24.86
N THR A 10 -21.69 32.28 25.89
CA THR A 10 -21.05 31.94 27.17
C THR A 10 -19.95 30.88 27.10
N GLY A 11 -19.78 30.18 25.97
CA GLY A 11 -18.76 29.13 25.78
C GLY A 11 -17.34 29.61 25.49
N GLY A 12 -17.11 30.93 25.42
CA GLY A 12 -15.84 31.52 24.99
C GLY A 12 -15.60 31.35 23.49
N PHE A 13 -14.63 32.10 22.96
CA PHE A 13 -14.26 32.06 21.54
C PHE A 13 -12.75 32.00 21.37
N THR A 14 -12.29 31.40 20.28
CA THR A 14 -10.88 31.43 19.88
C THR A 14 -10.70 32.57 18.90
N ARG A 15 -9.93 33.59 19.30
CA ARG A 15 -9.59 34.69 18.40
C ARG A 15 -8.47 34.21 17.47
N MET A 16 -8.71 34.19 16.17
CA MET A 16 -7.73 33.81 15.16
C MET A 16 -7.43 35.02 14.27
N GLU A 17 -6.18 35.16 13.84
CA GLU A 17 -5.81 36.20 12.88
C GLU A 17 -6.43 35.92 11.50
N ASN A 18 -6.89 36.95 10.81
CA ASN A 18 -7.50 36.80 9.48
C ASN A 18 -6.52 36.18 8.49
N LYS A 19 -5.23 36.54 8.55
CA LYS A 19 -4.19 35.93 7.72
C LYS A 19 -4.14 34.41 7.87
N LEU A 20 -4.32 33.91 9.10
CA LEU A 20 -4.30 32.48 9.39
C LEU A 20 -5.58 31.77 8.92
N ILE A 21 -6.75 32.37 9.11
CA ILE A 21 -8.01 31.77 8.61
C ILE A 21 -8.05 31.75 7.08
N GLU A 22 -7.60 32.81 6.43
CA GLU A 22 -7.48 32.90 4.97
C GLU A 22 -6.52 31.81 4.46
N ALA A 23 -5.38 31.62 5.11
CA ALA A 23 -4.45 30.55 4.77
C ALA A 23 -5.06 29.15 4.93
N LEU A 24 -5.84 28.92 6.00
CA LEU A 24 -6.57 27.67 6.21
C LEU A 24 -7.63 27.40 5.14
N MET A 25 -8.20 28.45 4.55
CA MET A 25 -9.16 28.34 3.45
C MET A 25 -8.49 28.06 2.10
N VAL A 26 -7.30 28.60 1.88
CA VAL A 26 -6.54 28.41 0.63
C VAL A 26 -5.86 27.04 0.58
N VAL A 27 -5.37 26.55 1.73
CA VAL A 27 -4.70 25.25 1.77
C VAL A 27 -5.70 24.11 1.60
N ASP A 28 -5.45 23.23 0.63
CA ASP A 28 -6.26 22.02 0.45
C ASP A 28 -5.91 20.97 1.52
N LEU A 29 -6.54 21.07 2.68
CA LEU A 29 -6.42 20.12 3.77
C LEU A 29 -7.60 19.14 3.76
N PRO A 30 -7.34 17.82 3.79
CA PRO A 30 -8.41 16.85 3.97
C PRO A 30 -9.09 17.10 5.33
N GLY A 31 -10.41 16.88 5.40
CA GLY A 31 -11.20 17.28 6.58
C GLY A 31 -10.70 16.74 7.93
N ARG A 32 -10.00 15.60 7.93
CA ARG A 32 -9.33 15.05 9.13
C ARG A 32 -8.13 15.91 9.57
N GLU A 33 -7.31 16.40 8.63
CA GLU A 33 -6.15 17.25 8.91
C GLU A 33 -6.61 18.64 9.32
N LEU A 34 -7.67 19.17 8.69
CA LEU A 34 -8.29 20.43 9.11
C LEU A 34 -8.81 20.37 10.55
N LYS A 35 -9.48 19.28 10.95
CA LYS A 35 -9.90 19.07 12.36
C LYS A 35 -8.73 19.11 13.33
N VAL A 36 -7.61 18.47 12.97
CA VAL A 36 -6.40 18.49 13.81
C VAL A 36 -5.82 19.89 13.89
N ALA A 37 -5.69 20.61 12.77
CA ALA A 37 -5.18 21.98 12.74
C ALA A 37 -6.03 22.94 13.60
N LEU A 38 -7.36 22.85 13.50
CA LEU A 38 -8.28 23.64 14.32
C LEU A 38 -8.18 23.31 15.81
N TYR A 39 -8.01 22.02 16.16
CA TYR A 39 -7.78 21.63 17.55
C TYR A 39 -6.47 22.21 18.10
N VAL A 40 -5.38 22.15 17.33
CA VAL A 40 -4.11 22.76 17.72
C VAL A 40 -4.25 24.27 17.85
N ALA A 41 -4.99 24.94 16.96
CA ALA A 41 -5.27 26.37 17.06
C ALA A 41 -6.04 26.72 18.33
N ARG A 42 -7.02 25.89 18.69
CA ARG A 42 -7.77 26.04 19.94
C ARG A 42 -6.90 25.85 21.18
N ALA A 43 -5.94 24.94 21.14
CA ALA A 43 -5.04 24.61 22.25
C ALA A 43 -3.88 25.60 22.41
N THR A 44 -3.48 26.30 21.34
CA THR A 44 -2.38 27.27 21.33
C THR A 44 -2.92 28.69 21.37
N ILE A 45 -3.42 29.19 20.23
CA ILE A 45 -3.96 30.54 20.04
C ILE A 45 -5.12 30.79 21.01
N GLY A 46 -6.01 29.81 21.21
CA GLY A 46 -7.14 29.94 22.14
C GLY A 46 -6.73 30.13 23.61
N PHE A 47 -5.52 29.72 23.99
CA PHE A 47 -4.95 29.95 25.32
C PHE A 47 -3.82 30.99 25.31
N HIS A 48 -3.57 31.65 24.18
CA HIS A 48 -2.50 32.63 23.98
C HIS A 48 -1.10 32.07 24.27
N VAL A 49 -0.89 30.78 23.99
CA VAL A 49 0.41 30.09 24.14
C VAL A 49 0.95 29.75 22.75
N PRO A 50 2.25 30.00 22.45
CA PRO A 50 2.81 29.70 21.13
C PRO A 50 2.83 28.19 20.81
N GLU A 51 3.02 27.36 21.84
CA GLU A 51 3.22 25.92 21.72
C GLU A 51 2.47 25.22 22.84
N ALA A 52 1.86 24.07 22.54
CA ALA A 52 1.20 23.27 23.55
C ALA A 52 1.59 21.80 23.44
N ARG A 53 1.71 21.14 24.59
CA ARG A 53 1.89 19.70 24.65
C ARG A 53 0.58 19.00 24.28
N ILE A 54 0.50 18.52 23.05
CA ILE A 54 -0.72 17.90 22.52
C ILE A 54 -0.47 16.44 22.17
N GLN A 55 -1.18 15.53 22.83
CA GLN A 55 -1.11 14.10 22.53
C GLN A 55 -2.12 13.70 21.45
N ALA A 56 -1.77 12.73 20.61
CA ALA A 56 -2.69 12.20 19.59
C ALA A 56 -3.97 11.59 20.21
N THR A 57 -3.88 11.10 21.44
CA THR A 57 -5.01 10.58 22.23
C THR A 57 -6.00 11.68 22.64
N GLU A 58 -5.51 12.89 22.94
CA GLU A 58 -6.34 14.05 23.29
C GLU A 58 -7.08 14.57 22.06
N ILE A 59 -6.37 14.70 20.93
CA ILE A 59 -6.97 15.04 19.63
C ILE A 59 -8.03 14.01 19.24
N SER A 60 -7.73 12.73 19.43
CA SER A 60 -8.66 11.64 19.13
C SER A 60 -9.97 11.78 19.90
N LYS A 61 -9.89 12.01 21.21
CA LYS A 61 -11.06 12.24 22.08
C LYS A 61 -11.86 13.47 21.66
N ALA A 62 -11.19 14.56 21.30
CA ALA A 62 -11.86 15.83 20.97
C ALA A 62 -12.48 15.85 19.57
N THR A 63 -11.88 15.17 18.60
CA THR A 63 -12.28 15.24 17.18
C THR A 63 -13.02 14.00 16.68
N ASN A 64 -13.13 12.96 17.53
CA ASN A 64 -13.65 11.65 17.20
C ASN A 64 -12.93 11.00 16.00
N ILE A 65 -11.60 11.13 15.97
CA ILE A 65 -10.72 10.53 14.97
C ILE A 65 -9.89 9.44 15.65
N HIS A 66 -9.60 8.33 14.98
CA HIS A 66 -8.73 7.29 15.54
C HIS A 66 -7.32 7.84 15.88
N PRO A 67 -6.69 7.48 17.01
CA PRO A 67 -5.39 8.04 17.43
C PRO A 67 -4.29 7.92 16.37
N ASP A 68 -4.23 6.80 15.64
CA ASP A 68 -3.25 6.61 14.56
C ASP A 68 -3.48 7.57 13.39
N VAL A 69 -4.74 7.85 13.08
CA VAL A 69 -5.10 8.79 12.01
C VAL A 69 -4.78 10.21 12.44
N ALA A 70 -5.00 10.55 13.71
CA ALA A 70 -4.56 11.82 14.28
C ALA A 70 -3.03 11.96 14.23
N SER A 71 -2.28 10.92 14.59
CA SER A 71 -0.80 10.91 14.52
C SER A 71 -0.28 11.11 13.08
N LYS A 72 -0.91 10.43 12.10
CA LYS A 72 -0.61 10.63 10.67
C LYS A 72 -0.95 12.04 10.19
N ALA A 73 -2.11 12.58 10.60
CA ALA A 73 -2.51 13.94 10.27
C ALA A 73 -1.53 14.98 10.82
N ILE A 74 -1.09 14.84 12.08
CA ILE A 74 -0.03 15.70 12.65
C ILE A 74 1.25 15.60 11.80
N SER A 75 1.65 14.39 11.42
CA SER A 75 2.85 14.18 10.60
C SER A 75 2.73 14.83 9.21
N HIS A 76 1.56 14.77 8.58
CA HIS A 76 1.30 15.44 7.30
C HIS A 76 1.33 16.96 7.43
N LEU A 77 0.73 17.50 8.48
CA LEU A 77 0.73 18.94 8.76
C LEU A 77 2.13 19.47 9.05
N LEU A 78 2.97 18.70 9.74
CA LEU A 78 4.40 19.02 9.94
C LEU A 78 5.16 19.04 8.60
N LYS A 79 4.90 18.07 7.72
CA LYS A 79 5.52 18.03 6.37
C LYS A 79 5.12 19.24 5.53
N ARG A 80 3.86 19.67 5.62
CA ARG A 80 3.30 20.86 4.95
C ARG A 80 3.71 22.18 5.59
N ARG A 81 4.50 22.15 6.68
CA ARG A 81 4.90 23.33 7.47
C ARG A 81 3.73 24.10 8.07
N VAL A 82 2.53 23.52 8.11
CA VAL A 82 1.36 24.11 8.78
C VAL A 82 1.55 24.09 10.30
N LEU A 83 2.14 23.00 10.80
CA LEU A 83 2.54 22.87 12.19
C LEU A 83 4.06 22.86 12.31
N TYR A 84 4.55 23.25 13.48
CA TYR A 84 5.92 23.03 13.91
C TYR A 84 5.96 22.32 15.26
N ARG A 85 7.11 21.74 15.61
CA ARG A 85 7.31 21.03 16.87
C ARG A 85 8.65 21.39 17.50
N VAL A 86 8.66 21.61 18.82
CA VAL A 86 9.87 21.93 19.61
C VAL A 86 10.09 20.84 20.66
N GLY A 87 11.32 20.34 20.82
CA GLY A 87 11.63 19.28 21.79
C GLY A 87 11.50 17.86 21.25
N GLY A 88 11.76 17.65 19.96
CA GLY A 88 11.89 16.31 19.35
C GLY A 88 10.55 15.64 19.03
N ALA A 89 10.55 14.30 18.89
CA ALA A 89 9.41 13.55 18.34
C ALA A 89 8.12 13.62 19.17
N ARG A 90 8.22 13.86 20.48
CA ARG A 90 7.07 14.04 21.37
C ARG A 90 6.87 15.48 21.81
N GLY A 91 7.68 16.41 21.33
CA GLY A 91 7.72 17.82 21.73
C GLY A 91 6.42 18.60 21.57
N ASP A 92 6.44 19.84 22.04
CA ASP A 92 5.30 20.75 22.04
C ASP A 92 5.02 21.22 20.61
N ILE A 93 3.74 21.38 20.27
CA ILE A 93 3.26 21.63 18.91
C ILE A 93 2.68 23.03 18.83
N GLY A 94 3.05 23.76 17.79
CA GLY A 94 2.54 25.10 17.45
C GLY A 94 2.11 25.20 15.99
N ILE A 95 1.45 26.31 15.65
CA ILE A 95 1.03 26.66 14.28
C ILE A 95 2.07 27.60 13.67
N SER A 96 2.59 27.26 12.50
CA SER A 96 3.58 28.09 11.80
C SER A 96 2.92 29.29 11.12
N ASP A 97 3.70 30.32 10.83
CA ASP A 97 3.22 31.46 10.03
C ASP A 97 2.78 30.97 8.63
N PRO A 98 1.62 31.43 8.12
CA PRO A 98 1.11 31.06 6.79
C PRO A 98 2.09 31.18 5.63
N SER A 99 3.07 32.08 5.72
CA SER A 99 4.06 32.31 4.66
C SER A 99 5.05 31.14 4.52
N GLU A 100 5.16 30.28 5.55
CA GLU A 100 6.04 29.10 5.52
C GLU A 100 5.33 27.83 5.01
N TRP A 101 4.03 27.90 4.72
CA TRP A 101 3.23 26.72 4.38
C TRP A 101 3.56 26.21 2.97
N ILE A 102 3.70 24.89 2.85
CA ILE A 102 3.97 24.23 1.58
C ILE A 102 2.65 23.74 0.98
N PHE A 103 2.26 24.36 -0.13
CA PHE A 103 1.15 23.90 -0.96
C PHE A 103 1.66 22.78 -1.88
N TYR A 104 1.00 21.63 -1.92
CA TYR A 104 1.42 20.52 -2.80
C TYR A 104 1.01 20.75 -4.26
N ASP A 105 0.10 21.69 -4.53
CA ASP A 105 -0.41 22.02 -5.87
C ASP A 105 0.07 23.38 -6.39
N ILE A 106 1.38 23.65 -6.32
CA ILE A 106 1.96 24.87 -6.92
C ILE A 106 1.76 24.91 -8.46
N LYS A 107 1.46 23.77 -9.08
CA LYS A 107 1.34 23.68 -10.55
C LYS A 107 0.05 24.29 -11.11
N ASN A 108 -0.98 24.48 -10.29
CA ASN A 108 -2.27 25.00 -10.75
C ASN A 108 -2.74 26.11 -9.81
N GLU A 109 -2.81 27.35 -10.31
CA GLU A 109 -3.33 28.52 -9.57
C GLU A 109 -4.80 28.34 -9.13
N CYS A 110 -5.52 27.42 -9.76
CA CYS A 110 -6.87 26.96 -9.39
C CYS A 110 -7.00 25.46 -9.70
N PRO A 111 -7.69 24.66 -8.87
CA PRO A 111 -7.98 23.27 -9.20
C PRO A 111 -8.81 23.24 -10.49
N ASN A 112 -8.23 22.70 -11.56
CA ASN A 112 -8.87 22.56 -12.87
C ASN A 112 -9.75 21.30 -12.98
N GLN A 113 -9.73 20.45 -11.94
CA GLN A 113 -10.50 19.22 -11.83
C GLN A 113 -10.93 19.01 -10.38
N THR A 114 -12.07 18.34 -10.19
CA THR A 114 -12.49 17.84 -8.88
C THR A 114 -11.50 16.78 -8.41
N ILE A 115 -10.68 17.10 -7.42
CA ILE A 115 -9.83 16.12 -6.74
C ILE A 115 -10.78 15.19 -5.97
N SER A 116 -10.70 13.89 -6.25
CA SER A 116 -11.43 12.87 -5.48
C SER A 116 -11.10 13.07 -4.00
N SER A 117 -12.14 13.16 -3.18
CA SER A 117 -11.99 13.31 -1.74
C SER A 117 -11.10 12.19 -1.19
N ASP A 118 -10.13 12.57 -0.38
CA ASP A 118 -9.11 11.69 0.22
C ASP A 118 -9.70 10.54 1.09
N SER A 119 -11.03 10.51 1.27
CA SER A 119 -11.81 9.36 1.70
C SER A 119 -11.73 8.16 0.74
N ASP A 120 -11.50 8.39 -0.56
CA ASP A 120 -11.32 7.32 -1.56
C ASP A 120 -9.95 6.63 -1.43
N HIS A 121 -8.99 7.27 -0.76
CA HIS A 121 -7.72 6.68 -0.38
C HIS A 121 -7.76 5.91 0.96
N SER A 122 -8.91 5.88 1.66
CA SER A 122 -9.08 5.11 2.91
C SER A 122 -8.90 3.60 2.72
N ALA A 123 -9.11 3.07 1.50
CA ALA A 123 -8.79 1.69 1.14
C ALA A 123 -7.27 1.36 1.29
N ARG A 124 -6.39 2.38 1.23
CA ARG A 124 -4.94 2.24 1.47
C ARG A 124 -4.55 2.36 2.94
N VAL A 125 -5.41 2.90 3.81
CA VAL A 125 -5.07 3.09 5.24
C VAL A 125 -5.01 1.75 5.99
N VAL A 126 -5.82 0.77 5.59
CA VAL A 126 -5.78 -0.61 6.13
C VAL A 126 -4.46 -1.33 5.77
N SER A 127 -3.82 -0.96 4.65
CA SER A 127 -2.54 -1.53 4.23
C SER A 127 -1.33 -0.81 4.86
N ILE A 128 -1.41 0.50 5.12
CA ILE A 128 -0.32 1.27 5.76
C ILE A 128 -0.18 0.94 7.26
N ALA A 129 -1.25 0.55 7.95
CA ALA A 129 -1.17 0.08 9.34
C ALA A 129 -0.27 -1.17 9.52
N ARG A 130 0.09 -1.86 8.42
CA ARG A 130 0.99 -3.02 8.42
C ARG A 130 2.45 -2.71 8.04
N GLN A 131 2.79 -1.47 7.68
CA GLN A 131 4.12 -1.11 7.14
C GLN A 131 5.02 -0.28 8.06
N THR A 132 4.59 0.15 9.25
CA THR A 132 5.49 0.88 10.16
C THR A 132 6.39 -0.08 10.94
N LYS A 133 7.34 -0.70 10.25
CA LYS A 133 8.66 -1.01 10.82
C LYS A 133 9.65 -0.25 9.97
N SER A 134 10.27 0.73 10.61
CA SER A 134 11.23 1.68 10.03
C SER A 134 10.56 2.74 9.15
N ASP A 135 10.74 4.02 9.50
CA ASP A 135 11.45 4.93 8.60
C ASP A 135 11.71 6.27 9.28
N ASP A 136 12.91 6.75 8.97
CA ASP A 136 13.63 7.85 9.56
C ASP A 136 12.80 9.12 9.72
N SER A 137 12.77 9.64 10.96
CA SER A 137 12.22 10.96 11.22
C SER A 137 13.20 12.01 10.68
N LEU A 138 12.91 12.56 9.50
CA LEU A 138 13.54 13.81 9.06
C LEU A 138 12.93 14.96 9.88
N LEU A 139 13.46 15.16 11.08
CA LEU A 139 13.13 16.28 11.96
C LEU A 139 13.90 17.51 11.46
N TYR A 140 13.17 18.55 11.04
CA TYR A 140 13.75 19.87 10.83
C TYR A 140 13.81 20.59 12.18
N THR A 141 15.01 20.89 12.66
CA THR A 141 15.26 21.79 13.80
C THR A 141 15.93 23.05 13.26
N LYS A 142 15.31 24.22 13.48
CA LYS A 142 15.86 25.52 13.10
C LYS A 142 16.81 25.98 14.22
N LYS A 143 18.04 25.44 14.27
CA LYS A 143 19.27 25.93 14.95
C LYS A 143 20.44 24.92 14.80
N GLU A 144 21.65 25.43 14.52
CA GLU A 144 22.91 24.76 14.09
C GLU A 144 23.63 23.92 15.19
N PRO A 145 24.87 23.40 14.96
CA PRO A 145 25.26 22.21 14.19
C PRO A 145 25.51 20.96 15.08
N LEU A 146 25.47 19.78 14.46
CA LEU A 146 25.46 18.47 15.13
C LEU A 146 26.81 18.08 15.74
N VAL A 147 26.85 17.89 17.07
CA VAL A 147 27.88 17.10 17.75
C VAL A 147 27.36 15.67 17.91
N THR A 148 28.00 14.72 17.23
CA THR A 148 27.72 13.29 17.39
C THR A 148 28.31 12.78 18.70
N VAL A 149 27.47 12.30 19.61
CA VAL A 149 27.89 11.55 20.81
C VAL A 149 27.37 10.11 20.75
N SER A 150 28.24 9.16 21.07
CA SER A 150 28.12 7.71 20.82
C SER A 150 27.22 6.96 21.82
N THR A 151 26.43 6.01 21.30
CA THR A 151 25.40 5.16 21.95
C THR A 151 25.94 4.06 22.86
N LYS A 152 26.87 4.34 23.77
CA LYS A 152 27.30 3.38 24.80
C LYS A 152 27.35 4.05 26.16
N GLN A 153 26.20 4.09 26.84
CA GLN A 153 26.05 4.09 28.31
C GLN A 153 24.62 4.52 28.70
N ILE A 154 23.66 3.60 28.61
CA ILE A 154 22.49 3.62 29.52
C ILE A 154 22.12 2.16 29.81
N THR A 155 22.63 1.66 30.94
CA THR A 155 22.14 0.43 31.58
C THR A 155 21.02 0.84 32.52
N ALA A 156 19.81 0.31 32.34
CA ALA A 156 18.68 0.49 33.26
C ALA A 156 18.54 -0.72 34.19
N PRO A 157 18.24 -0.53 35.49
CA PRO A 157 18.23 -1.59 36.49
C PRO A 157 16.97 -2.47 36.40
N GLN A 158 17.16 -3.75 36.74
CA GLN A 158 16.11 -4.76 36.90
C GLN A 158 15.27 -4.48 38.15
N GLY A 159 13.95 -4.74 38.07
CA GLY A 159 13.10 -4.95 39.24
C GLY A 159 11.72 -4.28 39.12
N ALA A 160 10.71 -5.08 38.78
CA ALA A 160 9.34 -5.06 39.32
C ALA A 160 8.37 -5.67 38.29
N GLU A 161 7.95 -6.89 38.58
CA GLU A 161 6.83 -7.60 37.95
C GLU A 161 5.52 -6.88 38.25
N PRO A 162 4.66 -6.59 37.25
CA PRO A 162 3.26 -6.29 37.49
C PRO A 162 2.39 -7.45 37.00
N THR A 163 1.80 -8.15 37.97
CA THR A 163 0.72 -9.12 37.85
C THR A 163 -0.41 -8.59 36.96
N GLN A 164 -0.74 -9.33 35.88
CA GLN A 164 -1.91 -9.09 35.04
C GLN A 164 -2.95 -10.20 35.34
N PRO A 165 -4.23 -9.87 35.59
CA PRO A 165 -5.23 -10.84 36.02
C PRO A 165 -5.60 -11.82 34.91
N GLU A 166 -5.65 -13.11 35.28
CA GLU A 166 -6.07 -14.22 34.44
C GLU A 166 -7.56 -14.10 34.05
N ILE A 167 -7.81 -13.84 32.77
CA ILE A 167 -9.06 -14.25 32.13
C ILE A 167 -8.78 -15.61 31.52
N LYS A 168 -9.30 -16.66 32.15
CA LYS A 168 -9.30 -18.02 31.60
C LYS A 168 -10.14 -18.03 30.33
N THR A 169 -9.47 -18.09 29.18
CA THR A 169 -10.08 -18.54 27.93
C THR A 169 -9.19 -19.66 27.41
N GLU A 170 -9.77 -20.85 27.31
CA GLU A 170 -9.10 -22.08 26.92
C GLU A 170 -8.41 -21.91 25.56
N LYS A 171 -7.10 -22.14 25.56
CA LYS A 171 -6.21 -22.08 24.40
C LYS A 171 -6.46 -23.32 23.55
N PRO A 172 -7.02 -23.24 22.32
CA PRO A 172 -7.02 -24.40 21.46
C PRO A 172 -5.57 -24.69 21.03
N ALA A 173 -5.21 -25.97 20.97
CA ALA A 173 -3.92 -26.47 20.52
C ALA A 173 -3.50 -25.81 19.19
N ALA A 174 -2.19 -25.58 19.02
CA ALA A 174 -1.64 -24.90 17.86
C ALA A 174 -2.04 -25.62 16.57
N LEU A 175 -2.95 -25.01 15.80
CA LEU A 175 -3.55 -25.61 14.60
C LEU A 175 -2.61 -25.67 13.39
N VAL A 176 -1.38 -25.16 13.54
CA VAL A 176 -0.30 -25.15 12.55
C VAL A 176 1.05 -25.18 13.29
N SER A 177 1.84 -26.24 13.10
CA SER A 177 3.24 -26.37 13.55
C SER A 177 4.21 -26.33 12.37
N PHE A 178 5.47 -26.02 12.65
CA PHE A 178 6.57 -26.10 11.69
C PHE A 178 7.74 -26.83 12.36
N ASP A 179 8.13 -27.98 11.81
CA ASP A 179 9.12 -28.88 12.43
C ASP A 179 10.55 -28.62 11.95
N GLY A 180 10.76 -27.55 11.19
CA GLY A 180 12.05 -27.17 10.63
C GLY A 180 12.20 -27.53 9.14
N GLU A 181 11.47 -28.55 8.69
CA GLU A 181 11.45 -28.99 7.29
C GLU A 181 10.09 -28.73 6.65
N ASP A 182 9.00 -29.20 7.27
CA ASP A 182 7.64 -29.11 6.74
C ASP A 182 6.66 -28.43 7.72
N PHE A 183 5.52 -28.00 7.18
CA PHE A 183 4.39 -27.49 7.95
C PHE A 183 3.39 -28.61 8.22
N GLU A 184 3.08 -28.85 9.49
CA GLU A 184 1.94 -29.66 9.90
C GLU A 184 0.70 -28.76 9.94
N VAL A 185 -0.21 -28.94 8.99
CA VAL A 185 -1.48 -28.20 8.91
C VAL A 185 -2.62 -29.19 8.96
N ASP A 186 -3.61 -28.91 9.80
CA ASP A 186 -4.83 -29.70 9.87
C ASP A 186 -5.55 -29.77 8.51
N ALA A 187 -5.98 -30.96 8.10
CA ALA A 187 -6.57 -31.20 6.78
C ALA A 187 -7.84 -30.37 6.54
N THR A 188 -8.64 -30.11 7.59
CA THR A 188 -9.85 -29.28 7.46
C THR A 188 -9.52 -27.83 7.10
N LEU A 189 -8.31 -27.38 7.45
CA LEU A 189 -7.82 -26.05 7.18
C LEU A 189 -7.31 -25.89 5.76
N ILE A 190 -6.64 -26.93 5.25
CA ILE A 190 -6.21 -27.01 3.84
C ILE A 190 -7.43 -26.90 2.93
N THR A 191 -8.51 -27.64 3.21
CA THR A 191 -9.75 -27.56 2.42
C THR A 191 -10.35 -26.15 2.43
N LYS A 192 -10.42 -25.50 3.60
CA LYS A 192 -10.92 -24.12 3.72
C LYS A 192 -10.06 -23.11 2.95
N TRP A 193 -8.74 -23.29 2.96
CA TRP A 193 -7.83 -22.44 2.20
C TRP A 193 -7.90 -22.72 0.69
N ALA A 194 -8.03 -23.98 0.28
CA ALA A 194 -8.21 -24.34 -1.12
C ALA A 194 -9.47 -23.70 -1.72
N GLU A 195 -10.58 -23.69 -0.96
CA GLU A 195 -11.80 -23.00 -1.35
C GLU A 195 -11.61 -21.47 -1.40
N ALA A 196 -11.00 -20.88 -0.37
CA ALA A 196 -10.82 -19.42 -0.27
C ALA A 196 -9.82 -18.83 -1.26
N TYR A 197 -8.82 -19.60 -1.68
CA TYR A 197 -7.73 -19.15 -2.57
C TYR A 197 -7.79 -19.79 -3.97
N SER A 198 -8.92 -20.39 -4.37
CA SER A 198 -9.12 -20.87 -5.75
C SER A 198 -8.84 -19.72 -6.75
N PRO A 199 -7.85 -19.85 -7.66
CA PRO A 199 -7.31 -21.06 -8.31
C PRO A 199 -5.87 -21.45 -7.90
N THR A 200 -5.41 -20.99 -6.73
CA THR A 200 -4.05 -21.26 -6.22
C THR A 200 -3.95 -22.69 -5.69
N ASP A 201 -2.90 -23.43 -6.10
CA ASP A 201 -2.56 -24.74 -5.51
C ASP A 201 -1.99 -24.55 -4.10
N VAL A 202 -2.86 -24.64 -3.10
CA VAL A 202 -2.55 -24.38 -1.69
C VAL A 202 -1.50 -25.36 -1.16
N GLU A 203 -1.53 -26.63 -1.56
CA GLU A 203 -0.59 -27.65 -1.07
C GLU A 203 0.82 -27.42 -1.61
N ALA A 204 0.94 -27.09 -2.90
CA ALA A 204 2.22 -26.73 -3.47
C ALA A 204 2.80 -25.45 -2.86
N GLU A 205 1.96 -24.47 -2.55
CA GLU A 205 2.39 -23.24 -1.89
C GLU A 205 2.83 -23.45 -0.44
N ILE A 206 2.20 -24.36 0.31
CA ILE A 206 2.64 -24.72 1.66
C ILE A 206 4.05 -25.33 1.61
N LYS A 207 4.35 -26.20 0.63
CA LYS A 207 5.71 -26.74 0.43
C LYS A 207 6.74 -25.66 0.09
N ARG A 208 6.37 -24.70 -0.77
CA ARG A 208 7.25 -23.54 -1.08
C ARG A 208 7.48 -22.67 0.14
N ALA A 209 6.44 -22.44 0.94
CA ALA A 209 6.54 -21.71 2.18
C ALA A 209 7.44 -22.43 3.19
N ALA A 210 7.42 -23.77 3.23
CA ALA A 210 8.24 -24.60 4.09
C ALA A 210 9.73 -24.50 3.71
N ALA A 211 10.04 -24.63 2.42
CA ALA A 211 11.40 -24.43 1.89
C ALA A 211 11.94 -23.01 2.18
N TRP A 212 11.07 -22.00 2.21
CA TRP A 212 11.46 -20.66 2.62
C TRP A 212 11.69 -20.55 4.13
N ALA A 213 10.85 -21.23 4.92
CA ALA A 213 10.89 -21.19 6.39
C ALA A 213 12.15 -21.86 6.95
N SER A 214 12.64 -22.93 6.32
CA SER A 214 13.86 -23.64 6.76
C SER A 214 15.13 -22.76 6.70
N GLY A 215 15.20 -21.83 5.75
CA GLY A 215 16.31 -20.87 5.63
C GLY A 215 16.10 -19.55 6.38
N SER A 216 14.98 -19.40 7.09
CA SER A 216 14.55 -18.11 7.67
C SER A 216 14.53 -18.12 9.19
N LYS A 217 14.60 -16.94 9.81
CA LYS A 217 14.46 -16.80 11.26
C LYS A 217 13.08 -17.29 11.71
N PRO A 218 12.98 -18.02 12.84
CA PRO A 218 11.72 -18.57 13.33
C PRO A 218 10.70 -17.46 13.59
N LYS A 219 9.46 -17.70 13.19
CA LYS A 219 8.35 -16.77 13.38
C LYS A 219 7.52 -17.18 14.59
N LYS A 220 6.97 -16.18 15.28
CA LYS A 220 6.08 -16.39 16.44
C LYS A 220 4.75 -17.04 16.06
N ASP A 221 4.31 -16.90 14.81
CA ASP A 221 2.93 -17.21 14.40
C ASP A 221 2.85 -17.74 12.96
N TRP A 222 3.08 -19.05 12.80
CA TRP A 222 3.18 -19.71 11.49
C TRP A 222 1.87 -19.74 10.71
N ARG A 223 0.73 -19.87 11.39
CA ARG A 223 -0.60 -19.75 10.76
C ARG A 223 -0.76 -18.41 10.05
N ARG A 224 -0.42 -17.31 10.73
CA ARG A 224 -0.51 -15.96 10.14
C ARG A 224 0.48 -15.77 8.98
N PHE A 225 1.63 -16.44 9.04
CA PHE A 225 2.57 -16.46 7.93
C PHE A 225 1.97 -17.14 6.69
N LEU A 226 1.42 -18.35 6.82
CA LEU A 226 0.83 -19.10 5.69
C LEU A 226 -0.35 -18.34 5.07
N VAL A 227 -1.24 -17.77 5.86
CA VAL A 227 -2.38 -16.97 5.35
C VAL A 227 -1.89 -15.76 4.56
N ASN A 228 -0.86 -15.06 5.03
CA ASN A 228 -0.30 -13.92 4.29
C ASN A 228 0.48 -14.36 3.05
N TRP A 229 1.12 -15.54 3.08
CA TRP A 229 1.80 -16.14 1.94
C TRP A 229 0.81 -16.44 0.83
N LEU A 230 -0.22 -17.25 1.13
CA LEU A 230 -1.29 -17.60 0.18
C LEU A 230 -2.01 -16.36 -0.34
N GLY A 231 -2.34 -15.39 0.51
CA GLY A 231 -2.96 -14.14 0.07
C GLY A 231 -2.07 -13.25 -0.80
N ARG A 232 -0.73 -13.36 -0.68
CA ARG A 232 0.21 -12.68 -1.58
C ARG A 232 0.29 -13.39 -2.93
N GLU A 233 0.37 -14.71 -2.93
CA GLU A 233 0.42 -15.49 -4.18
C GLU A 233 -0.89 -15.41 -4.95
N PHE A 234 -2.04 -15.47 -4.27
CA PHE A 234 -3.35 -15.21 -4.88
C PHE A 234 -3.43 -13.84 -5.54
N LYS A 235 -2.87 -12.79 -4.93
CA LYS A 235 -2.83 -11.44 -5.53
C LYS A 235 -1.86 -11.32 -6.70
N LYS A 236 -0.78 -12.09 -6.71
CA LYS A 236 0.16 -12.13 -7.84
C LYS A 236 -0.42 -12.91 -9.01
N ASN A 237 -1.22 -13.93 -8.74
CA ASN A 237 -1.82 -14.80 -9.73
C ASN A 237 -3.36 -14.83 -9.56
N PRO A 238 -4.05 -13.69 -9.74
CA PRO A 238 -5.51 -13.59 -9.53
C PRO A 238 -6.31 -14.50 -10.48
N SER A 239 -5.67 -14.92 -11.56
CA SER A 239 -6.14 -15.79 -12.65
C SER A 239 -5.67 -17.24 -12.49
N GLY A 240 -4.77 -17.55 -11.54
CA GLY A 240 -4.28 -18.90 -11.23
C GLY A 240 -3.59 -19.63 -12.38
N ALA A 241 -2.97 -18.92 -13.32
CA ALA A 241 -2.25 -19.58 -14.41
C ALA A 241 -0.95 -20.20 -13.85
N SER A 242 -1.00 -21.50 -13.57
CA SER A 242 0.21 -22.29 -13.33
C SER A 242 0.95 -22.47 -14.67
N GLU A 243 2.27 -22.28 -14.68
CA GLU A 243 3.10 -22.66 -15.85
C GLU A 243 3.12 -24.19 -16.06
N ALA A 244 2.62 -24.98 -15.10
CA ALA A 244 2.57 -26.44 -15.19
C ALA A 244 1.73 -26.88 -16.40
N GLY A 245 2.38 -27.47 -17.40
CA GLY A 245 1.73 -27.98 -18.61
C GLY A 245 1.67 -27.00 -19.78
N VAL A 246 2.14 -25.76 -19.61
CA VAL A 246 2.18 -24.77 -20.70
C VAL A 246 3.54 -24.85 -21.43
N PRO A 247 3.57 -25.08 -22.75
CA PRO A 247 4.83 -25.13 -23.51
C PRO A 247 5.36 -23.71 -23.83
N VAL A 248 5.61 -22.90 -22.81
CA VAL A 248 6.00 -21.48 -22.94
C VAL A 248 7.25 -21.31 -23.80
N ASP A 249 8.28 -22.11 -23.56
CA ASP A 249 9.56 -22.02 -24.30
C ASP A 249 9.35 -22.30 -25.79
N LYS A 250 8.53 -23.30 -26.13
CA LYS A 250 8.20 -23.62 -27.54
C LYS A 250 7.43 -22.48 -28.23
N ILE A 251 6.61 -21.73 -27.50
CA ILE A 251 5.88 -20.57 -28.03
C ILE A 251 6.84 -19.42 -28.31
N ILE A 252 7.81 -19.18 -27.40
CA ILE A 252 8.87 -18.18 -27.59
C ILE A 252 9.74 -18.53 -28.80
N ASP A 253 10.16 -19.80 -28.91
CA ASP A 253 10.95 -20.29 -30.05
C ASP A 253 10.18 -20.12 -31.37
N LEU A 254 8.88 -20.39 -31.37
CA LEU A 254 8.02 -20.21 -32.53
C LEU A 254 7.89 -18.73 -32.91
N TYR A 255 7.79 -17.83 -31.93
CA TYR A 255 7.82 -16.38 -32.17
C TYR A 255 9.11 -15.95 -32.87
N HIS A 256 10.28 -16.36 -32.37
CA HIS A 256 11.56 -16.04 -33.02
C HIS A 256 11.69 -16.62 -34.42
N LYS A 257 11.11 -17.80 -34.67
CA LYS A 257 11.12 -18.44 -35.98
C LYS A 257 10.20 -17.74 -36.99
N VAL A 258 9.03 -17.29 -36.57
CA VAL A 258 7.99 -16.73 -37.47
C VAL A 258 8.13 -15.22 -37.65
N CYS A 259 8.65 -14.51 -36.65
CA CYS A 259 8.71 -13.05 -36.62
C CYS A 259 10.16 -12.51 -36.58
N PRO A 260 10.99 -12.74 -37.62
CA PRO A 260 12.36 -12.26 -37.63
C PRO A 260 12.46 -10.72 -37.72
N ASN A 261 11.39 -10.06 -38.19
CA ASN A 261 11.33 -8.60 -38.34
C ASN A 261 10.93 -7.89 -37.04
N LEU A 262 10.45 -8.63 -36.03
CA LEU A 262 9.98 -8.07 -34.77
C LEU A 262 11.08 -8.13 -33.70
N PRO A 263 11.02 -7.27 -32.66
CA PRO A 263 12.02 -7.26 -31.61
C PRO A 263 12.13 -8.61 -30.89
N ALA A 264 13.34 -9.18 -30.84
CA ALA A 264 13.60 -10.42 -30.13
C ALA A 264 13.35 -10.29 -28.62
N VAL A 265 13.01 -11.40 -27.99
CA VAL A 265 12.80 -11.46 -26.54
C VAL A 265 14.17 -11.43 -25.85
N THR A 266 14.46 -10.36 -25.12
CA THR A 266 15.77 -10.15 -24.47
C THR A 266 15.94 -11.01 -23.22
N VAL A 267 14.86 -11.34 -22.51
CA VAL A 267 14.88 -12.12 -21.26
C VAL A 267 13.83 -13.23 -21.32
N ALA A 268 14.21 -14.40 -21.84
CA ALA A 268 13.30 -15.56 -21.94
C ALA A 268 12.81 -16.09 -20.57
N SER A 269 13.54 -15.78 -19.50
CA SER A 269 13.19 -16.12 -18.11
C SER A 269 12.32 -15.06 -17.42
N ASP A 270 11.80 -14.06 -18.14
CA ASP A 270 10.95 -13.03 -17.54
C ASP A 270 9.63 -13.63 -17.04
N LYS A 271 9.46 -13.61 -15.71
CA LYS A 271 8.29 -14.17 -15.02
C LYS A 271 6.99 -13.52 -15.48
N VAL A 272 7.00 -12.23 -15.80
CA VAL A 272 5.79 -11.51 -16.21
C VAL A 272 5.34 -11.98 -17.59
N LEU A 273 6.28 -12.03 -18.55
CA LEU A 273 6.00 -12.50 -19.91
C LEU A 273 5.51 -13.96 -19.92
N ARG A 274 6.18 -14.84 -19.17
CA ARG A 274 5.81 -16.26 -19.07
C ARG A 274 4.42 -16.45 -18.48
N SER A 275 4.09 -15.69 -17.43
CA SER A 275 2.75 -15.65 -16.85
C SER A 275 1.71 -15.17 -17.86
N MET A 276 1.98 -14.12 -18.63
CA MET A 276 1.07 -13.64 -19.68
C MET A 276 0.83 -14.70 -20.77
N ILE A 277 1.86 -15.43 -21.20
CA ILE A 277 1.72 -16.54 -22.16
C ILE A 277 0.84 -17.65 -21.56
N ALA A 278 1.09 -18.04 -20.31
CA ALA A 278 0.29 -19.05 -19.62
C ALA A 278 -1.17 -18.64 -19.46
N GLU A 279 -1.45 -17.36 -19.18
CA GLU A 279 -2.82 -16.83 -19.19
C GLU A 279 -3.47 -17.00 -20.56
N ARG A 280 -2.81 -16.59 -21.65
CA ARG A 280 -3.38 -16.74 -23.01
C ARG A 280 -3.62 -18.20 -23.37
N TRP A 281 -2.71 -19.10 -22.98
CA TRP A 281 -2.88 -20.54 -23.19
C TRP A 281 -4.12 -21.09 -22.48
N ASN A 282 -4.39 -20.63 -21.25
CA ASN A 282 -5.51 -21.10 -20.45
C ASN A 282 -6.85 -20.40 -20.76
N GLU A 283 -6.84 -19.30 -21.53
CA GLU A 283 -8.05 -18.53 -21.84
C GLU A 283 -9.05 -19.24 -22.77
N SER A 284 -8.58 -20.14 -23.65
CA SER A 284 -9.44 -20.88 -24.57
C SER A 284 -8.85 -22.25 -24.93
N PRO A 285 -9.66 -23.31 -25.04
CA PRO A 285 -9.21 -24.61 -25.55
C PRO A 285 -8.57 -24.52 -26.94
N ALA A 286 -8.97 -23.54 -27.76
CA ALA A 286 -8.39 -23.33 -29.09
C ALA A 286 -6.91 -22.90 -29.02
N HIS A 287 -6.52 -22.13 -27.99
CA HIS A 287 -5.13 -21.69 -27.81
C HIS A 287 -4.20 -22.82 -27.37
N GLN A 288 -4.76 -23.89 -26.81
CA GLN A 288 -4.04 -25.08 -26.37
C GLN A 288 -3.65 -26.01 -27.53
N SER A 289 -4.13 -25.73 -28.74
CA SER A 289 -3.76 -26.46 -29.96
C SER A 289 -2.28 -26.31 -30.35
N GLY A 290 -1.47 -25.59 -29.56
CA GLY A 290 -0.05 -25.40 -29.80
C GLY A 290 0.19 -24.65 -31.11
N GLN A 291 0.87 -25.28 -32.06
CA GLN A 291 1.19 -24.64 -33.33
C GLN A 291 -0.06 -24.29 -34.17
N GLY A 292 -1.20 -24.97 -33.96
CA GLY A 292 -2.43 -24.74 -34.72
C GLY A 292 -2.98 -23.32 -34.59
N PHE A 293 -2.88 -22.71 -33.40
CA PHE A 293 -3.32 -21.34 -33.15
C PHE A 293 -2.16 -20.32 -33.18
N TRP A 294 -1.04 -20.65 -32.54
CA TRP A 294 0.04 -19.67 -32.33
C TRP A 294 0.79 -19.33 -33.62
N LEU A 295 0.92 -20.26 -34.56
CA LEU A 295 1.56 -20.01 -35.85
C LEU A 295 0.79 -18.99 -36.71
N PRO A 296 -0.52 -19.15 -36.99
CA PRO A 296 -1.27 -18.15 -37.73
C PRO A 296 -1.39 -16.82 -36.97
N PHE A 297 -1.45 -16.85 -35.63
CA PHE A 297 -1.43 -15.64 -34.80
C PHE A 297 -0.15 -14.81 -35.01
N PHE A 298 1.02 -15.43 -34.94
CA PHE A 298 2.29 -14.72 -35.12
C PHE A 298 2.52 -14.26 -36.56
N GLN A 299 2.08 -15.04 -37.56
CA GLN A 299 2.12 -14.58 -38.95
C GLN A 299 1.32 -13.28 -39.15
N LYS A 300 0.13 -13.19 -38.54
CA LYS A 300 -0.68 -11.96 -38.56
C LYS A 300 0.00 -10.82 -37.81
N ALA A 301 0.58 -11.10 -36.65
CA ALA A 301 1.31 -10.10 -35.87
C ALA A 301 2.52 -9.55 -36.64
N ASN A 302 3.23 -10.39 -37.39
CA ASN A 302 4.38 -10.01 -38.21
C ASN A 302 4.02 -9.05 -39.36
N ASN A 303 2.77 -9.09 -39.83
CA ASN A 303 2.28 -8.17 -40.87
C ASN A 303 1.90 -6.79 -40.32
N ARG A 304 1.91 -6.58 -38.99
CA ARG A 304 1.57 -5.29 -38.38
C ARG A 304 2.82 -4.47 -38.12
N SER A 305 2.77 -3.19 -38.47
CA SER A 305 3.85 -2.24 -38.19
C SER A 305 3.83 -1.71 -36.74
N GLN A 306 2.63 -1.60 -36.14
CA GLN A 306 2.44 -1.07 -34.80
C GLN A 306 1.23 -1.69 -34.10
N VAL A 307 1.26 -1.71 -32.77
CA VAL A 307 0.16 -2.10 -31.89
C VAL A 307 -0.03 -1.07 -30.77
N PHE A 308 -1.27 -0.84 -30.36
CA PHE A 308 -1.55 0.09 -29.26
C PHE A 308 -1.33 -0.61 -27.92
N PHE A 309 -0.28 -0.22 -27.19
CA PHE A 309 0.10 -0.84 -25.93
C PHE A 309 0.51 0.23 -24.91
N ARG A 310 -0.07 0.16 -23.70
CA ARG A 310 0.18 1.10 -22.59
C ARG A 310 0.04 2.59 -22.96
N GLY A 311 -0.97 2.92 -23.78
CA GLY A 311 -1.29 4.31 -24.13
C GLY A 311 -0.45 4.89 -25.27
N ALA A 312 0.37 4.09 -25.95
CA ALA A 312 1.16 4.52 -27.09
C ALA A 312 1.14 3.46 -28.22
N ASN A 313 1.42 3.90 -29.44
CA ASN A 313 1.70 2.99 -30.56
C ASN A 313 3.15 2.51 -30.44
N VAL A 314 3.33 1.20 -30.27
CA VAL A 314 4.63 0.57 -30.08
C VAL A 314 4.82 -0.52 -31.16
N ALA A 315 6.07 -0.78 -31.53
CA ALA A 315 6.40 -1.93 -32.37
C ALA A 315 5.90 -3.23 -31.72
N PRO A 316 5.32 -4.18 -32.49
CA PRO A 316 4.76 -5.41 -31.96
C PRO A 316 5.87 -6.35 -31.44
N ARG A 317 6.25 -6.18 -30.19
CA ARG A 317 7.11 -7.12 -29.45
C ARG A 317 6.25 -8.15 -28.72
N LEU A 318 6.82 -9.32 -28.39
CA LEU A 318 6.05 -10.42 -27.80
C LEU A 318 5.21 -10.01 -26.58
N GLU A 319 5.78 -9.26 -25.63
CA GLU A 319 5.06 -8.73 -24.45
C GLU A 319 3.79 -7.95 -24.80
N ALA A 320 3.85 -7.13 -25.85
CA ALA A 320 2.71 -6.34 -26.30
C ALA A 320 1.66 -7.25 -26.95
N LEU A 321 2.11 -8.22 -27.77
CA LEU A 321 1.23 -9.18 -28.47
C LEU A 321 0.47 -10.10 -27.52
N VAL A 322 1.08 -10.55 -26.42
CA VAL A 322 0.40 -11.35 -25.39
C VAL A 322 -0.36 -10.51 -24.34
N SER A 323 -0.40 -9.19 -24.49
CA SER A 323 -1.31 -8.36 -23.69
C SER A 323 -2.76 -8.60 -24.11
N ARG A 324 -3.70 -8.65 -23.15
CA ARG A 324 -5.08 -9.07 -23.43
C ARG A 324 -5.78 -8.27 -24.52
N ALA A 325 -5.58 -6.94 -24.54
CA ALA A 325 -6.19 -6.06 -25.52
C ALA A 325 -5.67 -6.32 -26.94
N VAL A 326 -4.34 -6.33 -27.11
CA VAL A 326 -3.70 -6.56 -28.41
C VAL A 326 -3.91 -7.99 -28.89
N PHE A 327 -3.84 -8.96 -27.97
CA PHE A 327 -4.06 -10.37 -28.30
C PHE A 327 -5.45 -10.57 -28.90
N ARG A 328 -6.48 -10.00 -28.26
CA ARG A 328 -7.85 -10.01 -28.79
C ARG A 328 -7.93 -9.31 -30.13
N GLU A 329 -7.38 -8.11 -30.26
CA GLU A 329 -7.38 -7.35 -31.51
C GLU A 329 -6.74 -8.11 -32.69
N VAL A 330 -5.63 -8.81 -32.45
CA VAL A 330 -4.96 -9.64 -33.47
C VAL A 330 -5.73 -10.92 -33.75
N SER A 331 -6.34 -11.52 -32.73
CA SER A 331 -7.14 -12.75 -32.88
C SER A 331 -8.52 -12.51 -33.51
N GLU A 332 -9.15 -11.37 -33.24
CA GLU A 332 -10.51 -10.98 -33.67
C GLU A 332 -10.50 -10.28 -35.03
N ALA A 333 -9.36 -9.73 -35.48
CA ALA A 333 -9.13 -9.38 -36.89
C ALA A 333 -9.15 -10.62 -37.84
N ALA A 334 -9.77 -11.71 -37.40
CA ALA A 334 -10.02 -12.96 -38.10
C ALA A 334 -11.49 -13.13 -38.51
N GLN A 335 -12.32 -12.09 -38.45
CA GLN A 335 -13.65 -12.07 -39.07
C GLN A 335 -13.66 -11.19 -40.31
#